data_AF-A0A7W1B9Z4-F1
#
_entry.id   AF-A0A7W1B9Z4-F1
#
_cell.length_a   1.000
_cell.length_b   1.000
_cell.length_c   1.000
_cell.angle_alpha   90.00
_cell.angle_beta   90.00
_cell.angle_gamma   90.00
#
_symmetry.space_group_name_H-M   'P 1'
#
loop_
_entity.id
_entity.type
_entity.pdbx_description
1 polymer ?
#
loop_
_entity_poly.entity_id
_entity_poly.type
_entity_poly.pdbx_seq_one_letter_code
_entity_poly.pdbx_strand_id
1 'polypeptide(L)'
;MFPRGALVILGLLVAAIVGLGVLFYTRGPFKEWHQQMSTGAAYMRSLKEVDVPPRIDRTTRFLSEYDSAAGSAVGVYGMGGKPIPADLQQLGIVRVDILADQVRYVWMGGVDHTELEIDRLPDGSFRFIAHYSDVQSEVIWPKRPNQAMETGYDWCQ
;
A
#
# COMPACT_ATOMS: atom_id res chain seq x y z
N MET A 1 -45.45 -18.36 -22.10
CA MET A 1 -44.78 -19.53 -21.51
C MET A 1 -43.36 -19.57 -22.04
N PHE A 2 -42.35 -19.28 -21.23
CA PHE A 2 -40.97 -19.43 -21.68
C PHE A 2 -40.70 -20.92 -21.96
N PRO A 3 -40.14 -21.28 -23.12
CA PRO A 3 -39.83 -22.67 -23.41
C PRO A 3 -38.84 -23.15 -22.35
N ARG A 4 -39.11 -24.31 -21.75
CA ARG A 4 -38.30 -24.89 -20.65
C ARG A 4 -36.80 -24.92 -20.98
N GLY A 5 -36.44 -25.07 -22.27
CA GLY A 5 -35.06 -24.99 -22.75
C GLY A 5 -34.38 -23.62 -22.53
N ALA A 6 -35.10 -22.50 -22.65
CA ALA A 6 -34.54 -21.17 -22.43
C ALA A 6 -34.20 -20.92 -20.95
N LEU A 7 -34.99 -21.46 -20.01
CA LEU A 7 -34.71 -21.37 -18.57
C LEU A 7 -33.47 -22.20 -18.18
N VAL A 8 -33.28 -23.37 -18.80
CA VAL A 8 -32.08 -24.20 -18.58
C VAL A 8 -30.83 -23.50 -19.12
N ILE A 9 -30.90 -22.91 -20.31
CA ILE A 9 -29.78 -22.16 -20.90
C ILE A 9 -29.42 -20.95 -20.04
N LEU A 10 -30.41 -20.19 -19.58
CA LEU A 10 -30.18 -19.03 -18.72
C LEU A 10 -29.56 -19.44 -17.38
N GLY A 11 -30.03 -20.52 -16.77
CA GLY A 11 -29.47 -21.06 -15.53
C GLY A 11 -28.01 -21.51 -15.67
N LEU A 12 -27.67 -22.17 -16.77
CA LEU A 12 -26.29 -22.57 -17.08
C LEU A 12 -25.38 -21.36 -17.33
N LEU A 13 -25.89 -20.32 -18.01
CA LEU A 13 -25.17 -19.07 -18.24
C LEU A 13 -24.86 -18.35 -16.92
N VAL A 14 -25.84 -18.24 -16.03
CA VAL A 14 -25.64 -17.64 -14.70
C VAL A 14 -24.63 -18.46 -13.88
N ALA A 15 -24.76 -19.79 -13.87
CA ALA A 15 -23.82 -20.66 -13.17
C ALA A 15 -22.40 -20.55 -13.74
N ALA A 16 -22.25 -20.42 -15.06
CA ALA A 16 -20.95 -20.22 -15.71
C ALA A 16 -20.34 -18.86 -15.35
N ILE A 17 -21.14 -17.78 -15.35
CA ILE A 17 -20.69 -16.43 -14.96
C ILE A 17 -20.26 -16.39 -13.50
N VAL A 18 -21.06 -16.98 -12.60
CA VAL A 18 -20.72 -17.07 -11.17
C VAL A 18 -19.48 -17.93 -10.96
N GLY A 19 -19.39 -19.08 -11.64
CA GLY A 19 -18.23 -19.97 -11.58
C GLY A 19 -16.94 -19.28 -12.06
N LEU A 20 -16.99 -18.59 -13.20
CA LEU A 20 -15.88 -17.77 -13.71
C LEU A 20 -15.53 -16.63 -12.75
N GLY A 21 -16.53 -15.92 -12.21
CA GLY A 21 -16.32 -14.86 -11.23
C GLY A 21 -15.59 -15.36 -9.97
N VAL A 22 -16.01 -16.50 -9.43
CA VAL A 22 -15.34 -17.14 -8.27
C VAL A 22 -13.92 -17.59 -8.61
N LEU A 23 -13.70 -18.13 -9.82
CA LEU A 23 -12.36 -18.56 -10.26
C LEU A 23 -11.41 -17.38 -10.43
N PHE A 24 -11.86 -16.28 -11.05
CA PHE A 24 -11.09 -15.04 -11.18
C PHE A 24 -10.86 -14.37 -9.82
N TYR A 25 -11.81 -14.45 -8.89
CA TYR A 25 -11.65 -13.90 -7.54
C TYR A 25 -10.64 -14.72 -6.70
N THR A 26 -10.68 -16.04 -6.79
CA THR A 26 -9.85 -16.94 -5.95
C THR A 26 -8.47 -17.26 -6.53
N ARG A 27 -8.31 -17.18 -7.86
CA ARG A 27 -7.06 -17.53 -8.57
C ARG A 27 -6.57 -16.46 -9.56
N GLY A 28 -7.24 -15.33 -9.65
CA GLY A 28 -6.84 -14.22 -10.51
C GLY A 28 -5.92 -13.21 -9.82
N PRO A 29 -5.59 -12.11 -10.52
CA PRO A 29 -4.64 -11.09 -10.05
C PRO A 29 -5.04 -10.43 -8.73
N PHE A 30 -6.33 -10.48 -8.38
CA PHE A 30 -6.86 -9.96 -7.11
C PHE A 30 -6.30 -10.66 -5.87
N LYS A 31 -5.94 -11.95 -5.94
CA LYS A 31 -5.34 -12.65 -4.81
C LYS A 31 -3.92 -12.13 -4.52
N GLU A 32 -3.12 -11.97 -5.57
CA GLU A 32 -1.77 -11.41 -5.46
C GLU A 32 -1.84 -9.96 -4.98
N TRP A 33 -2.77 -9.17 -5.49
CA TRP A 33 -3.03 -7.81 -5.00
C TRP A 33 -3.38 -7.79 -3.52
N HIS A 34 -4.30 -8.65 -3.07
CA HIS A 34 -4.68 -8.70 -1.67
C HIS A 34 -3.51 -9.11 -0.76
N GLN A 35 -2.71 -10.09 -1.20
CA GLN A 35 -1.51 -10.52 -0.49
C GLN A 35 -0.46 -9.39 -0.40
N GLN A 36 -0.29 -8.66 -1.49
CA GLN A 36 0.61 -7.53 -1.61
C GLN A 36 0.23 -6.40 -0.65
N MET A 37 -1.05 -6.00 -0.66
CA MET A 37 -1.61 -5.02 0.26
C MET A 37 -1.51 -5.47 1.71
N SER A 38 -1.85 -6.74 2.01
CA SER A 38 -1.73 -7.30 3.35
C SER A 38 -0.29 -7.30 3.85
N THR A 39 0.68 -7.54 2.97
CA THR A 39 2.11 -7.48 3.30
C THR A 39 2.52 -6.06 3.68
N GLY A 40 2.11 -5.07 2.89
CA GLY A 40 2.37 -3.65 3.20
C GLY A 40 1.72 -3.20 4.49
N ALA A 41 0.45 -3.55 4.69
CA ALA A 41 -0.28 -3.23 5.91
C ALA A 41 0.37 -3.87 7.16
N ALA A 42 0.78 -5.14 7.07
CA ALA A 42 1.49 -5.81 8.15
C ALA A 42 2.83 -5.14 8.45
N TYR A 43 3.59 -4.76 7.41
CA TYR A 43 4.85 -4.04 7.58
C TYR A 43 4.65 -2.70 8.30
N MET A 44 3.72 -1.87 7.83
CA MET A 44 3.45 -0.55 8.44
C MET A 44 3.00 -0.65 9.89
N ARG A 45 2.12 -1.62 10.21
CA ARG A 45 1.69 -1.88 11.60
C ARG A 45 2.82 -2.39 12.50
N SER A 46 3.84 -3.02 11.92
CA SER A 46 4.97 -3.54 12.67
C SER A 46 6.04 -2.49 13.00
N LEU A 47 5.98 -1.31 12.38
CA LEU A 47 6.96 -0.25 12.58
C LEU A 47 6.97 0.25 14.02
N LYS A 48 8.16 0.25 14.61
CA LYS A 48 8.43 0.75 15.96
C LYS A 48 9.27 2.02 15.89
N GLU A 49 9.39 2.70 17.03
CA GLU A 49 10.18 3.93 17.14
C GLU A 49 11.65 3.72 16.79
N VAL A 50 12.19 2.52 17.06
CA VAL A 50 13.56 2.14 16.69
C VAL A 50 13.76 2.03 15.16
N ASP A 51 12.68 1.83 14.40
CA ASP A 51 12.73 1.71 12.94
C ASP A 51 12.66 3.09 12.25
N VAL A 52 12.29 4.15 12.99
CA VAL A 52 12.10 5.50 12.45
C VAL A 52 13.43 6.14 12.01
N PRO A 53 14.52 6.18 12.81
CA PRO A 53 15.76 6.83 12.38
C PRO A 53 16.36 6.22 11.10
N PRO A 54 16.49 4.88 10.95
CA PRO A 54 16.97 4.29 9.69
C PRO A 54 16.10 4.65 8.49
N ARG A 55 14.78 4.80 8.69
CA ARG A 55 13.83 5.21 7.65
C ARG A 55 13.98 6.69 7.28
N ILE A 56 14.23 7.57 8.25
CA ILE A 56 14.54 8.98 8.02
C ILE A 56 15.84 9.12 7.23
N ASP A 57 16.90 8.39 7.62
CA ASP A 57 18.20 8.44 6.94
C ASP A 57 18.11 7.99 5.48
N ARG A 58 17.30 6.96 5.22
CA ARG A 58 17.03 6.49 3.85
C ARG A 58 16.21 7.51 3.06
N THR A 59 15.15 8.05 3.66
CA THR A 59 14.28 9.04 3.04
C THR A 59 15.07 10.30 2.68
N THR A 60 15.95 10.76 3.58
CA THR A 60 16.83 11.91 3.33
C THR A 60 17.75 11.67 2.14
N ARG A 61 18.32 10.45 2.00
CA ARG A 61 19.11 10.08 0.84
C ARG A 61 18.28 10.11 -0.44
N PHE A 62 17.08 9.53 -0.44
CA PHE A 62 16.19 9.57 -1.60
C PHE A 62 15.78 11.00 -1.98
N LEU A 63 15.44 11.85 -1.01
CA LEU A 63 15.13 13.26 -1.28
C LEU A 63 16.31 14.02 -1.88
N SER A 64 17.56 13.65 -1.54
CA SER A 64 18.74 14.25 -2.18
C SER A 64 18.93 13.84 -3.65
N GLU A 65 18.27 12.77 -4.08
CA GLU A 65 18.24 12.33 -5.48
C GLU A 65 17.09 12.98 -6.27
N TYR A 66 16.22 13.77 -5.62
CA TYR A 66 15.10 14.42 -6.28
C TYR A 66 15.59 15.45 -7.30
N ASP A 67 15.35 15.16 -8.58
CA ASP A 67 15.58 16.10 -9.68
C ASP A 67 14.26 16.71 -10.12
N SER A 68 14.03 17.96 -9.71
CA SER A 68 12.85 18.75 -10.10
C SER A 68 12.69 18.93 -11.62
N ALA A 69 13.78 18.83 -12.39
CA ALA A 69 13.76 18.98 -13.85
C ALA A 69 13.34 17.69 -14.56
N ALA A 70 13.50 16.53 -13.93
CA ALA A 70 13.11 15.24 -14.49
C ALA A 70 11.59 15.03 -14.52
N GLY A 71 10.81 15.87 -13.83
CA GLY A 71 9.35 15.97 -13.94
C GLY A 71 8.56 14.70 -13.58
N SER A 72 9.21 13.63 -13.12
CA SER A 72 8.55 12.33 -13.02
C SER A 72 7.84 12.17 -11.69
N ALA A 73 6.53 12.37 -11.71
CA ALA A 73 5.61 11.98 -10.63
C ALA A 73 5.31 10.47 -10.61
N VAL A 74 5.96 9.66 -11.46
CA VAL A 74 5.75 8.21 -11.54
C VAL A 74 7.08 7.46 -11.42
N GLY A 75 7.21 6.67 -10.34
CA GLY A 75 8.11 5.53 -10.25
C GLY A 75 9.58 5.80 -10.44
N VAL A 76 10.19 6.57 -9.53
CA VAL A 76 11.64 6.81 -9.57
C VAL A 76 12.42 5.50 -9.44
N TYR A 77 11.90 4.58 -8.60
CA TYR A 77 12.32 3.18 -8.58
C TYR A 77 11.13 2.27 -8.89
N GLY A 78 11.33 1.24 -9.70
CA GLY A 78 10.25 0.40 -10.23
C GLY A 78 9.56 1.04 -11.44
N MET A 79 8.57 0.36 -12.03
CA MET A 79 7.72 0.88 -13.12
C MET A 79 8.44 1.69 -14.23
N GLY A 80 9.59 1.22 -14.71
CA GLY A 80 10.36 1.87 -15.78
C GLY A 80 11.43 2.86 -15.32
N GLY A 81 11.58 3.08 -14.01
CA GLY A 81 12.67 3.83 -13.39
C GLY A 81 13.87 2.95 -12.99
N LYS A 82 14.55 3.34 -11.91
CA LYS A 82 15.69 2.61 -11.32
C LYS A 82 15.24 1.25 -10.75
N PRO A 83 16.11 0.23 -10.67
CA PRO A 83 15.77 -1.02 -9.98
C PRO A 83 15.55 -0.76 -8.49
N ILE A 84 14.51 -1.36 -7.91
CA ILE A 84 14.21 -1.25 -6.48
C ILE A 84 15.37 -1.87 -5.68
N PRO A 85 15.91 -1.18 -4.66
CA PRO A 85 16.90 -1.75 -3.75
C PRO A 85 16.45 -3.11 -3.20
N ALA A 86 17.37 -4.08 -3.16
CA ALA A 86 17.05 -5.48 -2.87
C ALA A 86 16.34 -5.67 -1.50
N ASP A 87 16.71 -4.87 -0.51
CA ASP A 87 16.09 -4.90 0.82
C ASP A 87 14.66 -4.34 0.81
N LEU A 88 14.37 -3.33 -0.02
CA LEU A 88 13.00 -2.85 -0.23
C LEU A 88 12.16 -3.88 -1.01
N GLN A 89 12.78 -4.56 -1.97
CA GLN A 89 12.12 -5.64 -2.71
C GLN A 89 11.75 -6.83 -1.81
N GLN A 90 12.62 -7.16 -0.84
CA GLN A 90 12.33 -8.19 0.19
C GLN A 90 11.14 -7.82 1.08
N LEU A 91 10.88 -6.53 1.28
CA LEU A 91 9.68 -6.05 1.97
C LEU A 91 8.42 -6.11 1.09
N GLY A 92 8.55 -6.50 -0.18
CA GLY A 92 7.47 -6.49 -1.15
C GLY A 92 7.18 -5.12 -1.73
N ILE A 93 8.08 -4.12 -1.63
CA ILE A 93 7.84 -2.82 -2.26
C ILE A 93 8.01 -2.95 -3.78
N VAL A 94 7.04 -2.44 -4.54
CA VAL A 94 7.00 -2.52 -6.02
C VAL A 94 7.35 -1.20 -6.69
N ARG A 95 7.37 -0.10 -5.93
CA ARG A 95 7.73 1.21 -6.42
C ARG A 95 8.17 2.12 -5.28
N VAL A 96 9.12 3.02 -5.56
CA VAL A 96 9.43 4.15 -4.69
C VAL A 96 9.24 5.43 -5.49
N ASP A 97 8.32 6.28 -5.03
CA ASP A 97 8.06 7.58 -5.60
C ASP A 97 8.76 8.65 -4.76
N ILE A 98 9.54 9.52 -5.40
CA ILE A 98 10.27 10.61 -4.73
C ILE A 98 9.74 11.93 -5.28
N LEU A 99 9.20 12.73 -4.38
CA LEU A 99 8.72 14.09 -4.62
C LEU A 99 9.62 15.09 -3.89
N ALA A 100 9.32 16.38 -3.99
CA ALA A 100 10.18 17.45 -3.49
C ALA A 100 10.49 17.33 -1.98
N ASP A 101 9.49 16.99 -1.19
CA ASP A 101 9.54 16.90 0.27
C ASP A 101 9.01 15.56 0.80
N GLN A 102 8.77 14.59 -0.08
CA GLN A 102 8.07 13.36 0.25
C GLN A 102 8.67 12.15 -0.45
N VAL A 103 8.68 11.01 0.23
CA VAL A 103 8.98 9.70 -0.36
C VAL A 103 7.85 8.73 -0.04
N ARG A 104 7.37 8.02 -1.07
CA ARG A 104 6.34 6.98 -0.93
C ARG A 104 6.93 5.62 -1.24
N TYR A 105 6.76 4.69 -0.31
CA TYR A 105 7.12 3.29 -0.47
C TYR A 105 5.84 2.50 -0.78
N VAL A 106 5.70 2.04 -2.02
CA VAL A 106 4.43 1.53 -2.54
C VAL A 106 4.45 0.01 -2.60
N TRP A 107 3.46 -0.62 -1.96
CA TRP A 107 3.18 -2.04 -2.12
C TRP A 107 2.17 -2.26 -3.24
N MET A 108 1.15 -1.41 -3.31
CA MET A 108 0.10 -1.48 -4.33
C MET A 108 -0.32 -0.06 -4.69
N GLY A 109 -0.52 0.19 -5.99
CA GLY A 109 -1.11 1.44 -6.47
C GLY A 109 -2.09 1.20 -7.61
N GLY A 110 -2.89 2.21 -7.95
CA GLY A 110 -3.93 2.10 -8.98
C GLY A 110 -5.32 2.34 -8.41
N VAL A 111 -6.15 1.29 -8.32
CA VAL A 111 -7.54 1.37 -7.80
C VAL A 111 -7.60 1.25 -6.28
N ASP A 112 -6.52 0.77 -5.65
CA ASP A 112 -6.36 0.75 -4.20
C ASP A 112 -4.87 0.99 -3.87
N HIS A 113 -4.59 1.93 -2.98
CA HIS A 113 -3.23 2.33 -2.62
C HIS A 113 -2.84 1.81 -1.24
N THR A 114 -1.83 0.94 -1.22
CA THR A 114 -1.13 0.57 0.00
C THR A 114 0.29 1.10 -0.07
N GLU A 115 0.58 2.13 0.71
CA GLU A 115 1.87 2.80 0.73
C GLU A 115 2.22 3.40 2.08
N LEU A 116 3.52 3.47 2.35
CA LEU A 116 4.06 4.27 3.44
C LEU A 116 4.55 5.60 2.86
N GLU A 117 3.89 6.68 3.24
CA GLU A 117 4.27 8.04 2.89
C GLU A 117 5.12 8.63 4.01
N ILE A 118 6.27 9.21 3.65
CA ILE A 118 7.15 9.91 4.59
C ILE A 118 7.39 11.33 4.08
N ASP A 119 6.87 12.30 4.81
CA ASP A 119 7.01 13.72 4.53
C ASP A 119 8.14 14.33 5.35
N ARG A 120 8.90 15.22 4.74
CA ARG A 120 9.77 16.19 5.40
C ARG A 120 9.00 17.48 5.60
N LEU A 121 8.72 17.81 6.85
CA LEU A 121 8.00 19.02 7.23
C LEU A 121 8.90 20.28 7.08
N PRO A 122 8.32 21.49 7.01
CA PRO A 122 9.08 22.74 6.84
C PRO A 122 10.09 23.02 7.97
N ASP A 123 9.86 22.49 9.17
CA ASP A 123 10.77 22.58 10.32
C ASP A 123 11.93 21.56 10.27
N GLY A 124 11.97 20.74 9.22
CA GLY A 124 12.96 19.68 9.02
C GLY A 124 12.64 18.37 9.73
N SER A 125 11.54 18.29 10.47
CA SER A 125 11.06 17.04 11.07
C SER A 125 10.39 16.14 10.03
N PHE A 126 10.08 14.89 10.41
CA PHE A 126 9.47 13.92 9.51
C PHE A 126 8.14 13.40 10.05
N ARG A 127 7.18 13.22 9.14
CA ARG A 127 5.88 12.61 9.39
C ARG A 127 5.73 11.34 8.58
N PHE A 128 5.29 10.27 9.21
CA PHE A 128 5.06 8.98 8.57
C PHE A 128 3.55 8.72 8.55
N ILE A 129 3.02 8.48 7.36
CA ILE A 129 1.61 8.20 7.13
C ILE A 129 1.51 6.81 6.50
N ALA A 130 0.81 5.91 7.18
CA ALA A 130 0.48 4.60 6.64
C ALA A 130 -0.84 4.69 5.88
N HIS A 131 -0.82 4.42 4.58
CA HIS A 131 -2.01 4.27 3.76
C HIS A 131 -2.28 2.78 3.57
N TYR A 132 -3.30 2.25 4.23
CA TYR A 132 -3.70 0.85 4.11
C TYR A 132 -4.58 0.60 2.89
N SER A 133 -5.35 1.61 2.50
CA SER A 133 -6.18 1.68 1.30
C SER A 133 -6.47 3.14 0.98
N ASP A 134 -7.18 3.39 -0.11
CA ASP A 134 -7.64 4.74 -0.53
C ASP A 134 -8.48 5.47 0.53
N VAL A 135 -9.10 4.73 1.46
CA VAL A 135 -10.01 5.27 2.49
C VAL A 135 -9.48 5.10 3.91
N GLN A 136 -8.41 4.33 4.09
CA GLN A 136 -7.87 4.02 5.42
C GLN A 136 -6.42 4.47 5.51
N SER A 137 -6.19 5.51 6.29
CA SER A 137 -4.83 6.02 6.52
C SER A 137 -4.67 6.51 7.95
N GLU A 138 -3.44 6.45 8.46
CA GLU A 138 -3.12 6.96 9.79
C GLU A 138 -1.71 7.54 9.86
N VAL A 139 -1.54 8.56 10.70
CA VAL A 139 -0.21 9.05 11.04
C VAL A 139 0.37 8.11 12.10
N ILE A 140 1.42 7.37 11.74
CA ILE A 140 2.11 6.43 12.64
C ILE A 140 3.33 7.06 13.33
N TRP A 141 3.81 8.20 12.82
CA TRP A 141 4.88 8.99 13.46
C TRP A 141 4.78 10.49 13.08
N PRO A 142 5.01 11.42 14.02
CA PRO A 142 5.15 11.19 15.46
C PRO A 142 3.85 10.64 16.06
N LYS A 143 3.95 9.72 17.02
CA LYS A 143 2.77 9.21 17.73
C LYS A 143 2.08 10.36 18.44
N ARG A 144 0.76 10.48 18.30
CA ARG A 144 0.02 11.46 19.11
C ARG A 144 0.09 11.04 20.58
N PRO A 145 0.16 11.98 21.55
CA PRO A 145 0.21 11.67 22.98
C PRO A 145 -0.87 10.70 23.47
N ASN A 146 -2.04 10.64 22.81
CA ASN A 146 -3.15 9.75 23.18
C ASN A 146 -3.16 8.37 22.49
N GLN A 147 -2.30 8.10 21.49
CA GLN A 147 -2.24 6.78 20.84
C GLN A 147 -1.51 5.72 21.67
N ALA A 148 -0.74 6.13 22.69
CA ALA A 148 -0.12 5.20 23.64
C ALA A 148 -1.07 4.73 24.76
N MET A 149 -2.27 5.34 24.90
CA MET A 149 -3.22 5.03 25.96
C MET A 149 -4.37 4.09 25.52
N GLU A 150 -4.56 3.82 24.23
CA GLU A 150 -5.65 2.94 23.74
C GLU A 150 -5.28 1.45 23.67
N THR A 151 -4.02 1.06 23.82
CA THR A 151 -3.63 -0.38 23.86
C THR A 151 -3.74 -1.02 25.25
N GLY A 152 -4.52 -0.42 26.16
CA GLY A 152 -4.50 -0.78 27.57
C GLY A 152 -5.84 -0.78 28.32
N TYR A 153 -7.01 -0.84 27.68
CA TYR A 153 -8.33 -1.15 28.30
C TYR A 153 -9.25 -1.62 27.17
N ASP A 154 -10.07 -2.68 27.22
CA ASP A 154 -10.65 -3.42 28.33
C ASP A 154 -10.98 -4.85 27.86
N TRP A 155 -10.71 -5.82 28.75
CA TRP A 155 -11.31 -7.14 28.71
C TRP A 155 -12.68 -7.08 29.38
N CYS A 156 -13.67 -7.81 28.83
CA CYS A 156 -14.95 -8.13 29.44
C CYS A 156 -15.97 -6.97 29.63
N GLN A 157 -17.02 -6.98 28.80
CA GLN A 157 -18.40 -7.08 29.28
C GLN A 157 -19.17 -8.10 28.45
#